data_AF-A0A7U7G5G5-F1
#
_entry.id   AF-A0A7U7G5G5-F1
#
_cell.length_a   1.000
_cell.length_b   1.000
_cell.length_c   1.000
_cell.angle_alpha   90.00
_cell.angle_beta   90.00
_cell.angle_gamma   90.00
#
_symmetry.space_group_name_H-M   'P 1'
#
loop_
_entity.id
_entity.type
_entity.pdbx_description
1 polymer ?
#
loop_
_entity_poly.entity_id
_entity_poly.type
_entity_poly.pdbx_seq_one_letter_code
_entity_poly.pdbx_strand_id
1 'polypeptide(L)'
;MYGGKKEPALVSIDPRIIMKELHRGAWQSRLYQFSIGGEQVHALIRDIQFHPVSDAPIHIDFLRLVPGQSVHVQVGITFTGEDEAPGIKRGGVLNIARHSVDVEVPVENIPEHFTVDLSKLDINDNVRWDDLQGTEHSTPTLHIPNFVIASIAPPTVDEEPEEASEEAAEAK
;
A
#
# COMPACT_ATOMS: atom_id res chain seq x y z
N MET A 1 8.48 6.54 -21.95
CA MET A 1 9.08 5.29 -21.44
C MET A 1 10.60 5.34 -21.59
N TYR A 2 11.34 5.07 -20.53
CA TYR A 2 12.80 5.05 -20.51
C TYR A 2 13.33 3.82 -19.76
N GLY A 3 14.64 3.60 -19.79
CA GLY A 3 15.28 2.49 -19.07
C GLY A 3 15.70 1.32 -19.97
N GLY A 4 16.44 0.40 -19.37
CA GLY A 4 16.90 -0.83 -20.03
C GLY A 4 17.91 -0.64 -21.16
N LYS A 5 18.81 0.36 -21.05
CA LYS A 5 19.90 0.66 -22.00
C LYS A 5 19.46 0.96 -23.45
N LYS A 6 18.15 1.10 -23.70
CA LYS A 6 17.59 1.51 -24.99
C LYS A 6 17.21 2.99 -24.93
N GLU A 7 17.04 3.62 -26.08
CA GLU A 7 16.64 5.02 -26.17
C GLU A 7 15.23 5.25 -25.59
N PRO A 8 14.98 6.43 -24.98
CA PRO A 8 13.66 6.81 -24.52
C PRO A 8 12.66 6.84 -25.66
N ALA A 9 11.50 6.22 -25.45
CA ALA A 9 10.40 6.22 -26.40
C ALA A 9 9.22 7.01 -25.85
N LEU A 10 8.68 7.91 -26.68
CA LEU A 10 7.43 8.61 -26.40
C LEU A 10 6.26 7.68 -26.75
N VAL A 11 5.33 7.52 -25.82
CA VAL A 11 4.14 6.68 -25.98
C VAL A 11 2.93 7.53 -25.64
N SER A 12 1.91 7.49 -26.50
CA SER A 12 0.63 8.15 -26.26
C SER A 12 -0.41 7.10 -25.90
N ILE A 13 -1.15 7.34 -24.81
CA ILE A 13 -2.14 6.42 -24.26
C ILE A 13 -3.42 7.23 -23.96
N ASP A 14 -4.58 6.61 -24.15
CA ASP A 14 -5.85 7.23 -23.76
C ASP A 14 -5.90 7.41 -22.23
N PRO A 15 -6.15 8.63 -21.73
CA PRO A 15 -6.20 8.92 -20.29
C PRO A 15 -7.26 8.10 -19.54
N ARG A 16 -8.33 7.65 -20.20
CA ARG A 16 -9.40 6.83 -19.58
C ARG A 16 -8.89 5.47 -19.12
N ILE A 17 -7.97 4.88 -19.89
CA ILE A 17 -7.37 3.58 -19.58
C ILE A 17 -6.53 3.72 -18.30
N ILE A 18 -5.73 4.79 -18.24
CA ILE A 18 -4.89 5.11 -17.08
C ILE A 18 -5.77 5.34 -15.85
N MET A 19 -6.82 6.14 -15.97
CA MET A 19 -7.71 6.43 -14.84
C MET A 19 -8.35 5.15 -14.30
N LYS A 20 -8.72 4.21 -15.17
CA LYS A 20 -9.26 2.90 -14.76
C LYS A 20 -8.21 2.06 -14.03
N GLU A 21 -6.98 2.02 -14.53
CA GLU A 21 -5.89 1.28 -13.88
C GLU A 21 -5.50 1.90 -12.53
N LEU A 22 -5.51 3.23 -12.42
CA LEU A 22 -5.23 3.94 -11.17
C LEU A 22 -6.25 3.58 -10.07
N HIS A 23 -7.54 3.56 -10.42
CA HIS A 23 -8.62 3.18 -9.49
C HIS A 23 -8.60 1.70 -9.08
N ARG A 24 -7.95 0.84 -9.86
CA ARG A 24 -7.82 -0.58 -9.53
C ARG A 24 -6.86 -0.82 -8.34
N GLY A 25 -6.02 0.17 -8.03
CA GLY A 25 -4.98 0.05 -7.00
C GLY A 25 -3.74 -0.70 -7.49
N ALA A 26 -2.69 -0.72 -6.67
CA ALA A 26 -1.42 -1.41 -6.95
C ALA A 26 -0.74 -1.04 -8.29
N TRP A 27 -0.99 0.16 -8.82
CA TRP A 27 -0.47 0.59 -10.13
C TRP A 27 1.07 0.73 -10.17
N GLN A 28 1.71 0.93 -9.02
CA GLN A 28 3.18 1.06 -8.90
C GLN A 28 3.91 -0.29 -8.99
N SER A 29 3.26 -1.37 -8.53
CA SER A 29 3.83 -2.72 -8.50
C SER A 29 3.37 -3.60 -9.67
N ARG A 30 2.38 -3.14 -10.45
CA ARG A 30 1.81 -3.91 -11.54
C ARG A 30 2.62 -3.84 -12.83
N LEU A 31 2.88 -5.01 -13.42
CA LEU A 31 3.55 -5.14 -14.70
C LEU A 31 2.63 -4.78 -15.88
N TYR A 32 3.05 -3.83 -16.70
CA TYR A 32 2.35 -3.45 -17.93
C TYR A 32 3.11 -3.92 -19.16
N GLN A 33 2.38 -4.47 -20.12
CA GLN A 33 2.92 -4.93 -21.40
C GLN A 33 2.51 -3.97 -22.50
N PHE A 34 3.50 -3.39 -23.18
CA PHE A 34 3.33 -2.47 -24.30
C PHE A 34 3.72 -3.16 -25.61
N SER A 35 2.98 -2.88 -26.68
CA SER A 35 3.38 -3.22 -28.05
C SER A 35 3.80 -1.94 -28.76
N ILE A 36 5.09 -1.78 -29.01
CA ILE A 36 5.65 -0.57 -29.65
C ILE A 36 6.41 -1.02 -30.89
N GLY A 37 5.92 -0.65 -32.06
CA GLY A 37 6.57 -1.01 -33.33
C GLY A 37 6.63 -2.52 -33.59
N GLY A 38 5.77 -3.32 -32.95
CA GLY A 38 5.76 -4.78 -33.06
C GLY A 38 6.61 -5.51 -32.01
N GLU A 39 7.41 -4.80 -31.21
CA GLU A 39 8.11 -5.38 -30.06
C GLU A 39 7.24 -5.31 -28.81
N GLN A 40 7.20 -6.41 -28.05
CA GLN A 40 6.59 -6.44 -26.72
C GLN A 40 7.60 -5.98 -25.67
N VAL A 41 7.21 -5.00 -24.87
CA VAL A 41 8.04 -4.40 -23.84
C VAL A 41 7.29 -4.39 -22.52
N HIS A 42 7.94 -4.88 -21.46
CA HIS A 42 7.42 -4.78 -20.10
C HIS A 42 7.90 -3.48 -19.45
N ALA A 43 6.98 -2.76 -18.82
CA ALA A 43 7.30 -1.55 -18.08
C ALA A 43 6.45 -1.42 -16.81
N LEU A 44 7.00 -0.71 -15.83
CA LEU A 44 6.29 -0.26 -14.63
C LEU A 44 5.98 1.23 -14.75
N ILE A 45 4.91 1.66 -14.08
CA ILE A 45 4.67 3.09 -13.90
C ILE A 45 5.54 3.58 -12.75
N ARG A 46 6.35 4.60 -12.99
CA ARG A 46 7.22 5.20 -11.97
C ARG A 46 6.58 6.41 -11.32
N ASP A 47 6.01 7.29 -12.13
CA ASP A 47 5.40 8.53 -11.64
C ASP A 47 4.24 8.95 -12.55
N ILE A 48 3.27 9.65 -11.96
CA ILE A 48 2.11 10.20 -12.65
C ILE A 48 1.93 11.65 -12.20
N GLN A 49 1.93 12.57 -13.17
CA GLN A 49 1.63 13.96 -12.93
C GLN A 49 0.16 14.22 -13.23
N PHE A 50 -0.54 14.79 -12.25
CA PHE A 50 -1.95 15.15 -12.37
C PHE A 50 -2.11 16.65 -12.56
N HIS A 51 -3.19 17.02 -13.24
CA HIS A 51 -3.61 18.41 -13.33
C HIS A 51 -4.22 18.86 -11.99
N PRO A 52 -3.76 19.96 -11.38
CA PRO A 52 -4.10 20.32 -9.99
C PRO A 52 -5.57 20.70 -9.76
N VAL A 53 -6.35 20.90 -10.82
CA VAL A 53 -7.77 21.32 -10.74
C VAL A 53 -8.73 20.26 -11.28
N SER A 54 -8.30 19.48 -12.27
CA SER A 54 -9.18 18.54 -12.98
C SER A 54 -8.86 17.09 -12.68
N ASP A 55 -7.80 16.83 -11.89
CA ASP A 55 -7.26 15.52 -11.56
C ASP A 55 -7.00 14.63 -12.78
N ALA A 56 -6.86 15.23 -13.96
CA ALA A 56 -6.57 14.54 -15.20
C ALA A 56 -5.07 14.20 -15.24
N PRO A 57 -4.68 12.97 -15.60
CA PRO A 57 -3.28 12.63 -15.79
C PRO A 57 -2.71 13.37 -17.00
N ILE A 58 -1.65 14.15 -16.78
CA ILE A 58 -0.95 14.95 -17.81
C ILE A 58 0.23 14.17 -18.38
N HIS A 59 1.04 13.58 -17.50
CA HIS A 59 2.27 12.91 -17.85
C HIS A 59 2.46 11.66 -17.02
N ILE A 60 2.99 10.60 -17.64
CA ILE A 60 3.25 9.32 -16.99
C ILE A 60 4.62 8.84 -17.38
N ASP A 61 5.40 8.50 -16.36
CA ASP A 61 6.70 7.89 -16.53
C ASP A 61 6.60 6.38 -16.49
N PHE A 62 7.06 5.76 -17.58
CA PHE A 62 7.19 4.31 -17.67
C PHE A 62 8.65 3.91 -17.61
N LEU A 63 8.99 3.06 -16.64
CA LEU A 63 10.30 2.44 -16.49
C LEU A 63 10.29 1.07 -17.17
N ARG A 64 11.10 0.92 -18.20
CA ARG A 64 11.30 -0.35 -18.91
C ARG A 64 12.06 -1.33 -18.04
N LEU A 65 11.53 -2.54 -17.96
CA LEU A 65 12.13 -3.61 -17.18
C LEU A 65 13.07 -4.44 -18.04
N VAL A 66 14.22 -4.77 -17.48
CA VAL A 66 15.19 -5.70 -18.07
C VAL A 66 15.27 -6.93 -17.19
N PRO A 67 15.12 -8.14 -17.74
CA PRO A 67 15.26 -9.37 -16.96
C PRO A 67 16.65 -9.43 -16.29
N GLY A 68 16.69 -9.93 -15.06
CA GLY A 68 17.90 -10.04 -14.26
C GLY A 68 18.38 -8.76 -13.55
N GLN A 69 17.59 -7.67 -13.57
CA GLN A 69 17.85 -6.49 -12.73
C GLN A 69 16.96 -6.49 -11.49
N SER A 70 17.44 -5.90 -10.39
CA SER A 70 16.59 -5.51 -9.26
C SER A 70 16.01 -4.12 -9.52
N VAL A 71 14.77 -3.91 -9.07
CA VAL A 71 14.07 -2.63 -9.18
C VAL A 71 13.48 -2.24 -7.84
N HIS A 72 13.52 -0.93 -7.57
CA HIS A 72 12.86 -0.36 -6.40
C HIS A 72 11.40 -0.07 -6.74
N VAL A 73 10.50 -0.75 -6.03
CA VAL A 73 9.05 -0.71 -6.27
C VAL A 73 8.35 -0.45 -4.95
N GLN A 74 7.33 0.40 -5.01
CA GLN A 74 6.42 0.63 -3.91
C GLN A 74 5.26 -0.36 -4.03
N VAL A 75 5.14 -1.28 -3.05
CA VAL A 75 4.12 -2.32 -3.05
C VAL A 75 3.09 -2.03 -1.96
N GLY A 76 1.81 -2.13 -2.29
CA GLY A 76 0.72 -1.92 -1.35
C GLY A 76 0.52 -3.09 -0.40
N ILE A 77 -0.07 -2.82 0.77
CA ILE A 77 -0.42 -3.83 1.76
C ILE A 77 -1.94 -3.98 1.81
N THR A 78 -2.41 -5.21 1.74
CA THR A 78 -3.82 -5.59 1.88
C THR A 78 -4.02 -6.34 3.19
N PHE A 79 -4.99 -5.88 3.97
CA PHE A 79 -5.35 -6.50 5.24
C PHE A 79 -6.51 -7.46 5.01
N THR A 80 -6.42 -8.65 5.60
CA THR A 80 -7.44 -9.70 5.53
C THR A 80 -7.80 -10.13 6.95
N GLY A 81 -9.02 -10.62 7.15
CA GLY A 81 -9.49 -11.09 8.45
C GLY A 81 -9.85 -9.99 9.46
N GLU A 82 -10.13 -8.76 8.98
CA GLU A 82 -10.57 -7.64 9.84
C GLU A 82 -11.81 -8.00 10.67
N ASP A 83 -12.78 -8.69 10.06
CA ASP A 83 -14.03 -9.08 10.72
C ASP A 83 -13.86 -10.19 11.77
N GLU A 84 -12.75 -10.95 11.71
CA GLU A 84 -12.50 -12.08 12.60
C GLU A 84 -11.60 -11.70 13.79
N ALA A 85 -10.82 -10.63 13.64
CA ALA A 85 -9.86 -10.15 14.63
C ALA A 85 -10.52 -9.87 15.99
N PRO A 86 -10.08 -10.54 17.09
CA PRO A 86 -10.65 -10.30 18.41
C PRO A 86 -10.43 -8.87 18.89
N GLY A 87 -9.33 -8.22 18.49
CA GLY A 87 -9.06 -6.82 18.78
C GLY A 87 -10.11 -5.86 18.21
N ILE A 88 -10.55 -6.07 16.96
CA ILE A 88 -11.56 -5.22 16.29
C ILE A 88 -12.96 -5.51 16.85
N LYS A 89 -13.31 -6.78 17.10
CA LYS A 89 -14.59 -7.15 17.73
C LYS A 89 -14.79 -6.55 19.12
N ARG A 90 -13.71 -6.29 19.85
CA ARG A 90 -13.72 -5.66 21.17
C ARG A 90 -13.73 -4.13 21.11
N GLY A 91 -13.90 -3.56 19.92
CA GLY A 91 -13.94 -2.11 19.69
C GLY A 91 -12.57 -1.49 19.38
N GLY A 92 -11.52 -2.28 19.21
CA GLY A 92 -10.21 -1.76 18.78
C GLY A 92 -10.25 -1.17 17.38
N VAL A 93 -9.45 -0.13 17.16
CA VAL A 93 -9.33 0.56 15.86
C VAL A 93 -8.05 0.10 15.18
N LEU A 94 -8.14 -0.33 13.92
CA LEU A 94 -6.96 -0.65 13.12
C LEU A 94 -6.25 0.66 12.74
N ASN A 95 -5.08 0.88 13.31
CA ASN A 95 -4.22 1.99 12.95
C ASN A 95 -3.16 1.51 11.94
N ILE A 96 -3.30 1.97 10.69
CA ILE A 96 -2.37 1.65 9.61
C ILE A 96 -1.29 2.73 9.57
N ALA A 97 -0.07 2.39 9.99
CA ALA A 97 1.04 3.33 9.93
C ALA A 97 1.54 3.52 8.49
N ARG A 98 1.44 2.49 7.65
CA ARG A 98 1.88 2.51 6.25
C ARG A 98 0.94 1.68 5.38
N HIS A 99 0.41 2.29 4.31
CA HIS A 99 -0.39 1.59 3.29
C HIS A 99 0.48 0.88 2.23
N SER A 100 1.77 1.22 2.16
CA SER A 100 2.71 0.68 1.18
C SER A 100 4.13 0.67 1.72
N VAL A 101 4.98 -0.18 1.14
CA VAL A 101 6.39 -0.33 1.51
C VAL A 101 7.25 -0.28 0.26
N ASP A 102 8.36 0.45 0.35
CA ASP A 102 9.42 0.46 -0.67
C ASP A 102 10.31 -0.78 -0.53
N VAL A 103 10.28 -1.62 -1.56
CA VAL A 103 11.03 -2.87 -1.62
C VAL A 103 11.92 -2.91 -2.86
N GLU A 104 13.08 -3.52 -2.71
CA GLU A 104 13.90 -3.93 -3.83
C GLU A 104 13.58 -5.38 -4.16
N VAL A 105 13.16 -5.62 -5.41
CA VAL A 105 12.67 -6.93 -5.88
C VAL A 105 13.26 -7.21 -7.27
N PRO A 106 13.65 -8.46 -7.58
CA PRO A 106 13.96 -8.84 -8.94
C PRO A 106 12.74 -8.67 -9.85
N VAL A 107 12.96 -8.21 -11.08
CA VAL A 107 11.89 -7.96 -12.07
C VAL A 107 10.93 -9.14 -12.28
N GLU A 108 11.42 -10.36 -12.11
CA GLU A 108 10.66 -11.59 -12.36
C GLU A 108 9.63 -11.90 -11.26
N ASN A 109 9.83 -11.41 -10.04
CA ASN A 109 9.03 -11.77 -8.87
C ASN A 109 8.41 -10.54 -8.20
N ILE A 110 7.95 -9.55 -8.97
CA ILE A 110 7.30 -8.36 -8.39
C ILE A 110 5.90 -8.74 -7.86
N PRO A 111 5.64 -8.65 -6.54
CA PRO A 111 4.31 -8.90 -5.99
C PRO A 111 3.41 -7.69 -6.25
N GLU A 112 2.14 -7.93 -6.59
CA GLU A 112 1.16 -6.85 -6.74
C GLU A 112 0.78 -6.24 -5.38
N HIS A 113 0.62 -7.08 -4.35
CA HIS A 113 0.28 -6.67 -2.98
C HIS A 113 0.91 -7.64 -1.96
N PHE A 114 1.17 -7.13 -0.76
CA PHE A 114 1.48 -7.96 0.40
C PHE A 114 0.22 -8.18 1.23
N THR A 115 0.03 -9.40 1.74
CA THR A 115 -1.15 -9.74 2.54
C THR A 115 -0.77 -9.89 4.01
N VAL A 116 -1.58 -9.28 4.88
CA VAL A 116 -1.54 -9.45 6.34
C VAL A 116 -2.82 -10.12 6.79
N ASP A 117 -2.69 -11.16 7.61
CA ASP A 117 -3.81 -11.78 8.32
C ASP A 117 -3.95 -11.17 9.72
N LEU A 118 -5.10 -10.54 9.98
CA LEU A 118 -5.42 -9.89 11.26
C LEU A 118 -6.25 -10.79 12.20
N SER A 119 -6.67 -11.99 11.75
CA SER A 119 -7.66 -12.83 12.44
C SER A 119 -7.30 -13.22 13.87
N LYS A 120 -6.02 -13.22 14.23
CA LYS A 120 -5.51 -13.67 15.54
C LYS A 120 -5.01 -12.54 16.44
N LEU A 121 -5.13 -11.28 16.02
CA LEU A 121 -4.53 -10.15 16.73
C LEU A 121 -5.47 -9.54 17.77
N ASP A 122 -4.93 -9.29 18.96
CA ASP A 122 -5.60 -8.64 20.07
C ASP A 122 -5.29 -7.14 20.15
N ILE A 123 -5.93 -6.43 21.09
CA ILE A 123 -5.70 -5.00 21.32
C ILE A 123 -4.26 -4.77 21.80
N ASN A 124 -3.58 -3.79 21.23
CA ASN A 124 -2.16 -3.44 21.39
C ASN A 124 -1.16 -4.34 20.65
N ASP A 125 -1.63 -5.31 19.86
CA ASP A 125 -0.73 -6.06 18.99
C ASP A 125 -0.27 -5.22 17.80
N ASN A 126 0.98 -5.48 17.39
CA ASN A 126 1.64 -4.79 16.29
C ASN A 126 2.02 -5.80 15.21
N VAL A 127 1.58 -5.53 13.98
CA VAL A 127 2.01 -6.25 12.79
C VAL A 127 3.32 -5.64 12.31
N ARG A 128 4.32 -6.47 12.09
CA ARG A 128 5.61 -6.03 11.57
C ARG A 128 5.90 -6.60 10.18
N TRP A 129 7.02 -6.19 9.60
CA TRP A 129 7.46 -6.61 8.28
C TRP A 129 7.56 -8.15 8.14
N ASP A 130 8.06 -8.83 9.17
CA ASP A 130 8.26 -10.29 9.11
C ASP A 130 6.94 -11.09 9.13
N ASP A 131 5.84 -10.46 9.54
CA ASP A 131 4.51 -11.09 9.58
C ASP A 131 3.79 -11.02 8.21
N LEU A 132 4.37 -10.33 7.23
CA LEU A 132 3.82 -10.20 5.88
C LEU A 132 4.02 -11.48 5.08
N GLN A 133 2.95 -11.89 4.38
CA GLN A 133 3.03 -12.96 3.39
C GLN A 133 3.54 -12.39 2.05
N GLY A 134 4.36 -13.17 1.33
CA GLY A 134 4.86 -12.82 0.01
C GLY A 134 6.20 -12.07 0.01
N THR A 135 6.90 -12.02 1.14
CA THR A 135 8.19 -11.31 1.29
C THR A 135 9.41 -12.10 0.80
N GLU A 136 9.23 -13.33 0.28
CA GLU A 136 10.29 -14.31 -0.02
C GLU A 136 11.39 -13.81 -0.97
N HIS A 137 11.08 -12.83 -1.82
CA HIS A 137 12.00 -12.25 -2.80
C HIS A 137 12.12 -10.73 -2.71
N SER A 138 11.55 -10.11 -1.67
CA SER A 138 11.54 -8.66 -1.50
C SER A 138 12.41 -8.25 -0.32
N THR A 139 13.44 -7.45 -0.58
CA THR A 139 14.23 -6.83 0.48
C THR A 139 13.67 -5.43 0.76
N PRO A 140 13.26 -5.13 2.00
CA PRO A 140 12.82 -3.78 2.34
C PRO A 140 13.98 -2.80 2.15
N THR A 141 13.72 -1.68 1.47
CA THR A 141 14.75 -0.65 1.24
C THR A 141 15.05 0.14 2.51
N LEU A 142 14.17 0.07 3.52
CA LEU A 142 14.35 0.76 4.79
C LEU A 142 15.49 0.13 5.61
N HIS A 143 16.42 0.97 6.07
CA HIS A 143 17.54 0.57 6.93
C HIS A 143 17.13 0.16 8.37
N ILE A 144 15.84 0.24 8.71
CA ILE A 144 15.34 -0.13 10.04
C ILE A 144 14.92 -1.60 10.01
N PRO A 145 15.54 -2.47 10.82
CA PRO A 145 15.11 -3.85 10.93
C PRO A 145 13.71 -3.91 11.59
N ASN A 146 12.80 -4.64 10.94
CA ASN A 146 11.49 -5.04 11.46
C ASN A 146 10.61 -3.89 11.98
N PHE A 147 10.20 -3.00 11.08
CA PHE A 147 9.32 -1.87 11.41
C PHE A 147 7.84 -2.27 11.51
N VAL A 148 7.08 -1.50 12.29
CA VAL A 148 5.62 -1.68 12.46
C VAL A 148 4.87 -1.15 11.25
N ILE A 149 3.93 -1.95 10.74
CA ILE A 149 3.11 -1.65 9.56
C ILE A 149 1.70 -1.23 9.99
N ALA A 150 1.11 -1.99 10.90
CA ALA A 150 -0.20 -1.73 11.47
C ALA A 150 -0.22 -2.12 12.94
N SER A 151 -1.08 -1.48 13.71
CA SER A 151 -1.29 -1.77 15.12
C SER A 151 -2.78 -1.69 15.43
N ILE A 152 -3.27 -2.57 16.31
CA ILE A 152 -4.64 -2.47 16.81
C ILE A 152 -4.63 -1.60 18.06
N ALA A 153 -5.11 -0.37 17.95
CA ALA A 153 -5.21 0.55 19.08
C ALA A 153 -6.50 0.27 19.88
N PRO A 154 -6.51 0.52 21.20
CA PRO A 154 -7.74 0.49 21.98
C PRO A 154 -8.74 1.54 21.46
N PRO A 155 -10.06 1.32 21.62
CA PRO A 155 -11.06 2.34 21.30
C PRO A 155 -10.78 3.61 22.10
N THR A 156 -10.60 4.72 21.40
CA THR A 156 -10.82 6.06 21.94
C THR A 156 -12.34 6.26 22.07
N VAL A 157 -12.95 5.59 23.05
CA VAL A 157 -14.16 6.13 23.65
C VAL A 157 -13.64 7.11 24.68
N ASP A 158 -13.75 8.40 24.37
CA ASP A 158 -13.82 9.43 25.40
C ASP A 158 -14.93 9.00 26.34
N GLU A 159 -14.57 8.49 27.53
CA GLU A 159 -15.43 8.64 28.70
C GLU A 159 -15.51 10.16 28.94
N GLU A 160 -16.41 10.85 28.24
CA GLU A 160 -17.05 12.00 28.84
C GLU A 160 -17.60 11.48 30.17
N PRO A 161 -17.18 12.02 31.32
CA PRO A 161 -17.82 11.66 32.56
C PRO A 161 -19.27 12.15 32.45
N GLU A 162 -20.19 11.22 32.22
CA GLU A 162 -21.56 11.35 32.72
C GLU A 162 -21.42 11.48 34.24
N GLU A 163 -21.28 12.72 34.72
CA GLU A 163 -21.65 13.06 36.09
C GLU A 163 -23.13 12.74 36.24
N ALA A 164 -23.36 11.52 36.71
CA ALA A 164 -24.64 11.06 37.19
C ALA A 164 -25.20 12.09 38.18
N SER A 165 -26.33 12.67 37.81
CA SER A 165 -27.28 13.17 38.80
C SER A 165 -27.77 11.98 39.62
N GLU A 166 -27.64 12.04 40.95
CA GLU A 166 -28.78 11.98 41.87
C GLU A 166 -28.32 12.11 43.34
N GLU A 167 -28.80 13.19 43.95
CA GLU A 167 -29.37 13.29 45.30
C GLU A 167 -28.89 12.35 46.41
N ALA A 168 -28.30 12.94 47.46
CA ALA A 168 -28.62 12.60 48.85
C ALA A 168 -28.32 13.77 49.80
N ALA A 169 -29.40 14.44 50.19
CA ALA A 169 -29.76 14.83 51.57
C ALA A 169 -28.75 15.57 52.49
N GLU A 170 -29.20 16.76 52.90
CA GLU A 170 -29.20 17.29 54.28
C GLU A 170 -27.90 17.20 55.13
N ALA A 171 -27.35 18.36 55.50
CA ALA A 171 -27.33 18.80 56.90
C ALA A 171 -26.66 20.17 57.10
N LYS A 172 -27.47 21.09 57.64
CA LYS A 172 -27.14 22.13 58.64
C LYS A 172 -26.68 23.52 58.18
#